data_AF-A0A938N1A8-F1
#
_entry.id   AF-A0A938N1A8-F1
#
_cell.length_a   1.000
_cell.length_b   1.000
_cell.length_c   1.000
_cell.angle_alpha   90.00
_cell.angle_beta   90.00
_cell.angle_gamma   90.00
#
_symmetry.space_group_name_H-M   'P 1'
#
loop_
_entity.id
_entity.type
_entity.pdbx_description
1 polymer ?
#
loop_
_entity_poly.entity_id
_entity_poly.type
_entity_poly.pdbx_seq_one_letter_code
_entity_poly.pdbx_strand_id
1 'polypeptide(L)'
;MGLRRMGPCSLGVFVLALVSACTWVWADGSRYAMTHSRSQFVHWVFLYDANGTRIDPTDPAAPPYSPRRTCGRCHDYDAVAQGHHFNATDVNALAGRPGEPWVWTDNRTGTQLPLSYRNWPGTYRPGDAGVAPWDLLLKFGRHMPGGGPGEIAGPKSEEPSDPDGQDANAGGAEKSDAGTKIAATESRGRWPLSGQLEID
;
A
#
# COMPACT_ATOMS: atom_id res chain seq x y z
N MET A 1 -9.46 22.86 -84.57
CA MET A 1 -9.67 21.66 -83.73
C MET A 1 -8.71 21.75 -82.55
N GLY A 2 -9.04 21.86 -81.26
CA GLY A 2 -10.26 22.06 -80.51
C GLY A 2 -9.78 22.17 -79.06
N LEU A 3 -9.78 23.38 -78.48
CA LEU A 3 -9.29 23.63 -77.12
C LEU A 3 -10.34 23.11 -76.12
N ARG A 4 -10.03 22.01 -75.42
CA ARG A 4 -10.87 21.52 -74.32
C ARG A 4 -10.54 22.32 -73.06
N ARG A 5 -11.48 23.16 -72.62
CA ARG A 5 -11.49 23.78 -71.28
C ARG A 5 -11.78 22.68 -70.25
N MET A 6 -10.87 22.45 -69.31
CA MET A 6 -11.15 21.70 -68.08
C MET A 6 -11.80 22.67 -67.08
N GLY A 7 -13.03 22.36 -66.65
CA GLY A 7 -13.76 23.14 -65.66
C GLY A 7 -13.32 22.80 -64.22
N PRO A 8 -13.35 23.75 -63.28
CA PRO A 8 -13.06 23.50 -61.88
C PRO A 8 -14.36 23.07 -61.19
N CYS A 9 -14.65 21.77 -61.11
CA CYS A 9 -15.83 21.31 -60.38
C CYS A 9 -15.64 19.88 -59.86
N SER A 10 -14.65 19.66 -58.99
CA SER A 10 -14.60 18.40 -58.19
C SER A 10 -13.90 18.54 -56.84
N LEU A 11 -13.53 19.76 -56.38
CA LEU A 11 -12.81 19.93 -55.11
C LEU A 11 -13.71 20.20 -53.89
N GLY A 12 -15.05 20.15 -54.06
CA GLY A 12 -16.01 20.51 -53.01
C GLY A 12 -16.49 19.36 -52.13
N VAL A 13 -16.33 18.10 -52.55
CA VAL A 13 -16.94 16.95 -51.84
C VAL A 13 -15.97 16.23 -50.91
N PHE A 14 -14.64 16.38 -51.10
CA PHE A 14 -13.65 15.70 -50.26
C PHE A 14 -13.32 16.40 -48.93
N VAL A 15 -13.69 17.67 -48.75
CA VAL A 15 -13.37 18.42 -47.53
C VAL A 15 -14.35 18.11 -46.38
N LEU A 16 -15.58 17.67 -46.68
CA LEU A 16 -16.55 17.34 -45.62
C LEU A 16 -16.32 15.96 -44.98
N ALA A 17 -15.62 15.04 -45.67
CA ALA A 17 -15.36 13.69 -45.14
C ALA A 17 -14.17 13.64 -44.17
N LEU A 18 -13.22 14.58 -44.26
CA LEU A 18 -12.05 14.65 -43.36
C LEU A 18 -12.33 15.34 -42.02
N VAL A 19 -13.42 16.10 -41.90
CA VAL A 19 -13.80 16.75 -40.63
C VAL A 19 -14.59 15.78 -39.72
N SER A 20 -15.20 14.74 -40.30
CA SER A 20 -16.03 13.80 -39.53
C SER A 20 -15.24 12.64 -38.87
N ALA A 21 -13.93 12.53 -39.10
CA ALA A 21 -13.10 11.46 -38.56
C ALA A 21 -12.42 11.80 -37.21
N CYS A 22 -12.52 13.04 -36.72
CA CYS A 22 -11.83 13.50 -35.51
C CYS A 22 -12.66 13.48 -34.22
N THR A 23 -13.90 13.01 -34.21
CA THR A 23 -14.76 13.05 -33.00
C THR A 23 -15.13 11.70 -32.42
N TRP A 24 -14.24 10.71 -32.56
CA TRP A 24 -14.26 9.55 -31.65
C TRP A 24 -13.20 9.73 -30.58
N VAL A 25 -13.30 10.83 -29.82
CA VAL A 25 -12.74 10.83 -28.46
C VAL A 25 -13.66 9.91 -27.68
N TRP A 26 -13.23 8.67 -27.48
CA TRP A 26 -13.84 7.82 -26.48
C TRP A 26 -13.59 8.55 -25.16
N ALA A 27 -14.65 9.04 -24.53
CA ALA A 27 -14.58 9.37 -23.13
C ALA A 27 -14.29 8.05 -22.43
N ASP A 28 -13.01 7.79 -22.13
CA ASP A 28 -12.66 6.73 -21.20
C ASP A 28 -13.19 7.16 -19.84
N GLY A 29 -14.44 6.79 -19.59
CA GLY A 29 -15.09 7.03 -18.31
C GLY A 29 -14.32 6.22 -17.29
N SER A 30 -13.54 6.90 -16.46
CA SER A 30 -12.89 6.29 -15.30
C SER A 30 -13.89 5.37 -14.58
N ARG A 31 -13.52 4.11 -14.38
CA ARG A 31 -14.31 3.15 -13.58
C ARG A 31 -14.44 3.56 -12.10
N TYR A 32 -13.68 4.57 -11.68
CA TYR A 32 -13.62 5.08 -10.31
C TYR A 32 -14.66 6.15 -10.07
N ALA A 33 -15.23 6.14 -8.86
CA ALA A 33 -16.28 7.06 -8.47
C ALA A 33 -15.75 8.50 -8.32
N MET A 34 -16.48 9.46 -8.87
CA MET A 34 -16.14 10.89 -8.85
C MET A 34 -17.34 11.69 -8.33
N THR A 35 -17.12 12.59 -7.36
CA THR A 35 -18.21 13.40 -6.79
C THR A 35 -18.47 14.69 -7.55
N HIS A 36 -17.51 15.15 -8.36
CA HIS A 36 -17.47 16.46 -9.04
C HIS A 36 -17.77 17.66 -8.13
N SER A 37 -17.71 17.47 -6.82
CA SER A 37 -17.98 18.50 -5.81
C SER A 37 -16.68 19.12 -5.33
N ARG A 38 -16.73 20.41 -5.01
CA ARG A 38 -15.63 21.12 -4.34
C ARG A 38 -15.68 20.98 -2.82
N SER A 39 -16.72 20.34 -2.28
CA SER A 39 -16.87 20.09 -0.84
C SER A 39 -16.01 18.91 -0.41
N GLN A 40 -15.58 18.90 0.85
CA GLN A 40 -14.95 17.73 1.44
C GLN A 40 -15.96 16.58 1.50
N PHE A 41 -15.57 15.43 0.94
CA PHE A 41 -16.40 14.23 0.97
C PHE A 41 -16.07 13.39 2.20
N VAL A 42 -17.09 13.05 2.99
CA VAL A 42 -16.93 12.14 4.13
C VAL A 42 -17.02 10.70 3.61
N HIS A 43 -15.94 9.95 3.77
CA HIS A 43 -15.88 8.55 3.34
C HIS A 43 -16.48 7.64 4.41
N TRP A 44 -17.61 7.00 4.07
CA TRP A 44 -18.15 5.87 4.83
C TRP A 44 -17.72 4.60 4.10
N VAL A 45 -16.55 4.08 4.48
CA VAL A 45 -15.94 2.93 3.82
C VAL A 45 -15.80 1.78 4.80
N PHE A 46 -16.05 0.57 4.31
CA PHE A 46 -15.63 -0.62 5.04
C PHE A 46 -14.14 -0.83 4.83
N LEU A 47 -13.43 -1.16 5.92
CA LEU A 47 -12.04 -1.55 5.85
C LEU A 47 -11.93 -3.01 5.42
N TYR A 48 -10.93 -3.30 4.61
CA TYR A 48 -10.62 -4.64 4.14
C TYR A 48 -9.18 -5.01 4.49
N ASP A 49 -8.94 -6.29 4.73
CA ASP A 49 -7.61 -6.85 4.92
C ASP A 49 -6.90 -7.11 3.59
N ALA A 50 -5.66 -7.62 3.66
CA ALA A 50 -4.84 -8.00 2.51
C ALA A 50 -5.55 -9.01 1.56
N ASN A 51 -6.31 -9.94 2.13
CA ASN A 51 -7.07 -10.94 1.38
C ASN A 51 -8.32 -10.33 0.69
N GLY A 52 -8.69 -9.11 1.07
CA GLY A 52 -9.91 -8.44 0.60
C GLY A 52 -11.15 -8.90 1.34
N THR A 53 -11.00 -9.46 2.53
CA THR A 53 -12.08 -9.74 3.48
C THR A 53 -12.40 -8.45 4.24
N ARG A 54 -13.69 -8.19 4.43
CA ARG A 54 -14.12 -7.04 5.23
C ARG A 54 -13.76 -7.27 6.69
N ILE A 55 -13.11 -6.27 7.31
CA ILE A 55 -12.73 -6.29 8.72
C ILE A 55 -13.95 -6.01 9.59
N ASP A 56 -14.16 -6.87 10.60
CA ASP A 56 -15.09 -6.62 11.71
C ASP A 56 -14.33 -5.87 12.81
N PRO A 57 -14.63 -4.58 13.08
CA PRO A 57 -13.91 -3.82 14.09
C PRO A 57 -14.16 -4.30 15.53
N THR A 58 -15.16 -5.18 15.73
CA THR A 58 -15.46 -5.77 17.05
C THR A 58 -14.72 -7.07 17.31
N ASP A 59 -14.16 -7.69 16.27
CA ASP A 59 -13.36 -8.89 16.42
C ASP A 59 -12.01 -8.54 17.05
N PRO A 60 -11.68 -9.07 18.25
CA PRO A 60 -10.35 -8.88 18.79
C PRO A 60 -9.27 -9.46 17.87
N ALA A 61 -9.57 -10.39 16.98
CA ALA A 61 -8.64 -10.97 16.01
C ALA A 61 -8.89 -10.46 14.57
N ALA A 62 -9.48 -9.27 14.39
CA ALA A 62 -9.62 -8.66 13.06
C ALA A 62 -8.28 -8.19 12.44
N PRO A 63 -7.85 -8.75 11.29
CA PRO A 63 -6.55 -8.47 10.66
C PRO A 63 -6.30 -6.98 10.37
N PRO A 64 -5.04 -6.58 10.15
CA PRO A 64 -4.74 -5.20 9.80
C PRO A 64 -5.43 -4.76 8.50
N TYR A 65 -5.75 -3.47 8.43
CA TYR A 65 -6.32 -2.85 7.25
C TYR A 65 -5.29 -2.78 6.10
N SER A 66 -5.73 -3.17 4.90
CA SER A 66 -5.02 -2.96 3.64
C SER A 66 -5.53 -1.69 2.93
N PRO A 67 -4.67 -0.68 2.76
CA PRO A 67 -4.95 0.50 1.95
C PRO A 67 -5.31 0.16 0.50
N ARG A 68 -4.59 -0.78 -0.11
CA ARG A 68 -4.81 -1.17 -1.51
C ARG A 68 -6.15 -1.84 -1.70
N ARG A 69 -6.53 -2.77 -0.81
CA ARG A 69 -7.79 -3.52 -0.88
C ARG A 69 -8.99 -2.69 -0.43
N THR A 70 -8.77 -1.66 0.39
CA THR A 70 -9.82 -0.73 0.82
C THR A 70 -10.06 0.38 -0.20
N CYS A 71 -9.03 1.18 -0.51
CA CYS A 71 -9.13 2.36 -1.37
C CYS A 71 -9.18 2.00 -2.86
N GLY A 72 -8.48 0.95 -3.29
CA GLY A 72 -8.42 0.50 -4.68
C GLY A 72 -9.75 0.00 -5.26
N ARG A 73 -10.76 -0.17 -4.40
CA ARG A 73 -12.14 -0.48 -4.83
C ARG A 73 -12.82 0.71 -5.51
N CYS A 74 -12.47 1.92 -5.07
CA CYS A 74 -13.12 3.16 -5.52
C CYS A 74 -12.17 4.11 -6.24
N HIS A 75 -10.84 3.94 -6.10
CA HIS A 75 -9.82 4.78 -6.69
C HIS A 75 -8.78 3.97 -7.46
N ASP A 76 -8.12 4.61 -8.42
CA ASP A 76 -6.85 4.12 -8.95
C ASP A 76 -5.81 4.17 -7.83
N TYR A 77 -5.58 3.03 -7.19
CA TYR A 77 -4.72 2.97 -6.03
C TYR A 77 -3.30 3.45 -6.35
N ASP A 78 -2.76 3.02 -7.50
CA ASP A 78 -1.40 3.35 -7.88
C ASP A 78 -1.26 4.84 -8.19
N ALA A 79 -2.31 5.49 -8.72
CA ALA A 79 -2.32 6.94 -8.88
C ALA A 79 -2.43 7.68 -7.53
N VAL A 80 -3.33 7.28 -6.63
CA VAL A 80 -3.51 8.00 -5.35
C VAL A 80 -2.34 7.78 -4.38
N ALA A 81 -1.69 6.61 -4.42
CA ALA A 81 -0.54 6.28 -3.59
C ALA A 81 0.71 7.13 -3.92
N GLN A 82 0.71 7.87 -5.04
CA GLN A 82 1.77 8.83 -5.38
C GLN A 82 1.60 10.18 -4.69
N GLY A 83 0.44 10.46 -4.09
CA GLY A 83 0.17 11.69 -3.39
C GLY A 83 1.13 11.93 -2.21
N HIS A 84 1.34 13.21 -1.85
CA HIS A 84 2.23 13.60 -0.75
C HIS A 84 1.86 12.98 0.61
N HIS A 85 0.64 12.45 0.75
CA HIS A 85 0.22 11.74 1.94
C HIS A 85 0.93 10.38 2.10
N PHE A 86 1.21 9.68 0.99
CA PHE A 86 1.70 8.29 0.98
C PHE A 86 3.18 8.18 0.61
N ASN A 87 3.73 9.17 -0.08
CA ASN A 87 5.05 9.10 -0.68
C ASN A 87 6.24 9.39 0.27
N ALA A 88 6.04 9.29 1.59
CA ALA A 88 7.08 9.64 2.55
C ALA A 88 8.37 8.81 2.36
N THR A 89 8.25 7.56 1.91
CA THR A 89 9.36 6.63 1.66
C THR A 89 9.93 6.70 0.25
N ASP A 90 9.32 7.47 -0.65
CA ASP A 90 9.86 7.67 -2.00
C ASP A 90 11.06 8.62 -1.93
N VAL A 91 12.23 8.10 -2.31
CA VAL A 91 13.49 8.85 -2.30
C VAL A 91 13.53 9.99 -3.32
N ASN A 92 12.67 9.94 -4.34
CA ASN A 92 12.56 10.95 -5.38
C ASN A 92 11.50 12.00 -5.08
N ALA A 93 10.63 11.77 -4.08
CA ALA A 93 9.60 12.72 -3.71
C ALA A 93 10.21 13.96 -3.04
N LEU A 94 9.74 15.14 -3.43
CA LEU A 94 10.12 16.38 -2.77
C LEU A 94 9.61 16.36 -1.31
N ALA A 95 10.53 16.64 -0.38
CA ALA A 95 10.25 16.62 1.05
C ALA A 95 9.20 17.66 1.48
N GLY A 96 8.98 18.72 0.70
CA GLY A 96 8.02 19.77 1.02
C GLY A 96 8.38 20.57 2.29
N ARG A 97 7.37 21.18 2.91
CA ARG A 97 7.55 21.87 4.20
C ARG A 97 7.78 20.86 5.32
N PRO A 98 8.68 21.15 6.28
CA PRO A 98 8.83 20.33 7.48
C PRO A 98 7.51 20.12 8.22
N GLY A 99 7.24 18.87 8.59
CA GLY A 99 6.12 18.45 9.43
C GLY A 99 6.61 17.84 10.73
N GLU A 100 5.69 17.19 11.45
CA GLU A 100 6.00 16.52 12.72
C GLU A 100 6.75 15.20 12.49
N PRO A 101 7.86 14.94 13.21
CA PRO A 101 8.58 13.68 13.13
C PRO A 101 7.92 12.59 13.98
N TRP A 102 8.27 11.34 13.71
CA TRP A 102 7.95 10.22 14.58
C TRP A 102 8.96 10.17 15.74
N VAL A 103 8.54 10.46 16.96
CA VAL A 103 9.45 10.47 18.12
C VAL A 103 9.69 9.04 18.62
N TRP A 104 10.82 8.45 18.22
CA TRP A 104 11.23 7.12 18.64
C TRP A 104 11.94 7.16 20.00
N THR A 105 11.28 6.61 21.02
CA THR A 105 11.86 6.48 22.37
C THR A 105 12.51 5.11 22.59
N ASP A 106 13.77 5.07 23.04
CA ASP A 106 14.43 3.90 23.66
C ASP A 106 14.32 4.03 25.19
N ASN A 107 13.56 3.13 25.80
CA ASN A 107 13.32 3.15 27.25
C ASN A 107 14.57 2.80 28.06
N ARG A 108 15.50 2.02 27.51
CA ARG A 108 16.70 1.58 28.23
C ARG A 108 17.65 2.75 28.49
N THR A 109 17.74 3.69 27.56
CA THR A 109 18.64 4.85 27.63
C THR A 109 17.92 6.17 27.90
N GLY A 110 16.59 6.19 27.79
CA GLY A 110 15.80 7.43 27.81
C GLY A 110 15.99 8.30 26.55
N THR A 111 16.59 7.75 25.49
CA THR A 111 16.84 8.49 24.25
C THR A 111 15.54 8.69 23.48
N GLN A 112 15.35 9.90 22.94
CA GLN A 112 14.26 10.25 22.04
C GLN A 112 14.85 10.72 20.70
N LEU A 113 14.52 10.03 19.62
CA LEU A 113 15.01 10.33 18.28
C LEU A 113 13.84 10.77 17.38
N PRO A 114 13.86 12.01 16.85
CA PRO A 114 12.89 12.43 15.84
C PRO A 114 13.20 11.74 14.51
N LEU A 115 12.35 10.81 14.09
CA LEU A 115 12.49 10.07 12.84
C LEU A 115 11.64 10.67 11.72
N SER A 116 12.17 10.65 10.51
CA SER A 116 11.44 11.01 9.30
C SER A 116 12.06 10.33 8.09
N TYR A 117 11.22 9.83 7.18
CA TYR A 117 11.68 9.39 5.85
C TYR A 117 12.01 10.56 4.93
N ARG A 118 11.51 11.75 5.25
CA ARG A 118 11.86 13.01 4.60
C ARG A 118 13.05 13.60 5.35
N ASN A 119 14.14 13.89 4.63
CA ASN A 119 15.41 14.40 5.18
C ASN A 119 15.30 15.85 5.69
N TRP A 120 14.33 16.14 6.57
CA TRP A 120 14.16 17.45 7.16
C TRP A 120 15.26 17.72 8.19
N PRO A 121 15.73 18.98 8.31
CA PRO A 121 16.74 19.34 9.31
C PRO A 121 16.33 18.90 10.72
N GLY A 122 17.25 18.27 11.45
CA GLY A 122 17.01 17.80 12.82
C GLY A 122 16.23 16.48 12.93
N THR A 123 16.00 15.77 11.82
CA THR A 123 15.40 14.42 11.82
C THR A 123 16.39 13.37 11.33
N TYR A 124 16.18 12.12 11.73
CA TYR A 124 16.97 10.96 11.31
C TYR A 124 16.14 10.02 10.45
N ARG A 125 16.74 9.40 9.42
CA ARG A 125 16.06 8.33 8.68
C ARG A 125 15.94 7.11 9.60
N PRO A 126 14.79 6.41 9.64
CA PRO A 126 14.62 5.22 10.48
C PRO A 126 15.73 4.17 10.28
N GLY A 127 16.10 3.88 9.03
CA GLY A 127 17.15 2.91 8.71
C GLY A 127 18.54 3.27 9.25
N ASP A 128 18.89 4.56 9.27
CA ASP A 128 20.18 5.03 9.80
C ASP A 128 20.26 4.86 11.34
N ALA A 129 19.10 4.83 12.00
CA ALA A 129 18.96 4.54 13.43
C ALA A 129 18.78 3.04 13.72
N GLY A 130 18.90 2.17 12.72
CA GLY A 130 18.68 0.71 12.86
C GLY A 130 17.22 0.31 13.06
N VAL A 131 16.26 1.20 12.77
CA VAL A 131 14.82 0.92 12.89
C VAL A 131 14.33 0.37 11.56
N ALA A 132 13.89 -0.89 11.55
CA ALA A 132 13.30 -1.49 10.35
C ALA A 132 11.94 -0.84 10.03
N PRO A 133 11.49 -0.84 8.75
CA PRO A 133 10.15 -0.38 8.40
C PRO A 133 9.05 -1.06 9.24
N TRP A 134 9.24 -2.35 9.52
CA TRP A 134 8.31 -3.13 10.32
C TRP A 134 8.23 -2.69 11.78
N ASP A 135 9.38 -2.42 12.41
CA ASP A 135 9.42 -1.91 13.79
C ASP A 135 8.73 -0.53 13.90
N LEU A 136 8.93 0.30 12.88
CA LEU A 136 8.26 1.60 12.78
C LEU A 136 6.73 1.43 12.69
N LEU A 137 6.26 0.47 11.88
CA LEU A 137 4.82 0.18 11.73
C LEU A 137 4.21 -0.41 13.00
N LEU A 138 4.89 -1.33 13.68
CA LEU A 138 4.40 -1.87 14.95
C LEU A 138 4.21 -0.77 16.00
N LYS A 139 5.09 0.24 16.00
CA LYS A 139 5.01 1.36 16.96
C LYS A 139 4.04 2.46 16.52
N PHE A 140 4.02 2.81 15.23
CA PHE A 140 3.34 4.01 14.72
C PHE A 140 2.27 3.75 13.67
N GLY A 141 2.02 2.50 13.27
CA GLY A 141 1.13 2.14 12.17
C GLY A 141 -0.27 2.74 12.27
N ARG A 142 -0.81 2.89 13.48
CA ARG A 142 -2.11 3.56 13.71
C ARG A 142 -2.16 5.03 13.29
N HIS A 143 -1.01 5.67 13.13
CA HIS A 143 -0.87 7.06 12.70
C HIS A 143 -0.38 7.17 11.25
N MET A 144 -0.09 6.03 10.60
CA MET A 144 0.31 5.99 9.21
C MET A 144 -0.93 6.00 8.33
N PRO A 145 -0.86 6.62 7.13
CA PRO A 145 -2.01 6.70 6.23
C PRO A 145 -2.28 5.42 5.45
N GLY A 146 -1.47 4.37 5.66
CA GLY A 146 -1.33 3.27 4.69
C GLY A 146 -0.24 3.55 3.66
N GLY A 147 0.13 2.54 2.87
CA GLY A 147 1.24 2.66 1.94
C GLY A 147 2.58 2.88 2.63
N GLY A 148 3.50 3.51 1.90
CA GLY A 148 4.82 3.87 2.41
C GLY A 148 5.53 2.66 3.04
N PRO A 149 5.99 2.74 4.30
CA PRO A 149 6.75 1.65 4.93
C PRO A 149 5.95 0.35 5.07
N GLY A 150 4.61 0.41 5.07
CA GLY A 150 3.71 -0.75 5.15
C GLY A 150 3.55 -1.55 3.87
N GLU A 151 3.99 -0.97 2.75
CA GLU A 151 3.96 -1.60 1.41
C GLU A 151 5.37 -1.77 0.82
N ILE A 152 6.42 -1.45 1.58
CA ILE A 152 7.78 -1.85 1.19
C ILE A 152 7.88 -3.34 1.44
N ALA A 153 8.43 -4.08 0.49
CA ALA A 153 8.64 -5.50 0.66
C ALA A 153 9.48 -5.76 1.94
N GLY A 154 8.85 -6.33 2.97
CA GLY A 154 9.55 -6.81 4.17
C GLY A 154 10.52 -7.93 3.83
N PRO A 155 11.52 -8.21 4.69
CA PRO A 155 12.28 -9.44 4.57
C PRO A 155 11.28 -10.60 4.62
N LYS A 156 11.28 -11.47 3.59
CA LYS A 156 10.44 -12.67 3.60
C LYS A 156 10.71 -13.43 4.89
N SER A 157 9.69 -13.63 5.72
CA SER A 157 9.76 -14.70 6.71
C SER A 157 10.00 -15.98 5.93
N GLU A 158 11.05 -16.72 6.25
CA GLU A 158 11.13 -18.11 5.85
C GLU A 158 9.85 -18.77 6.36
N GLU A 159 8.98 -19.19 5.44
CA GLU A 159 7.85 -20.03 5.80
C GLU A 159 8.42 -21.21 6.61
N PRO A 160 7.78 -21.60 7.72
CA PRO A 160 8.15 -22.84 8.36
C PRO A 160 8.06 -23.93 7.29
N SER A 161 9.21 -24.49 6.90
CA SER A 161 9.24 -25.66 6.03
C SER A 161 8.45 -26.72 6.77
N ASP A 162 7.25 -27.01 6.31
CA ASP A 162 6.36 -28.04 6.84
C ASP A 162 7.13 -29.37 6.86
N PRO A 163 7.64 -29.82 8.02
CA PRO A 163 8.20 -31.13 8.14
C PRO A 163 7.03 -32.00 8.58
N ASP A 164 6.32 -32.58 7.62
CA ASP A 164 5.72 -33.91 7.74
C ASP A 164 4.66 -34.12 6.65
N GLY A 165 5.16 -34.18 5.43
CA GLY A 165 4.51 -34.93 4.37
C GLY A 165 5.02 -36.37 4.34
N GLN A 166 4.70 -37.20 5.34
CA GLN A 166 4.57 -38.65 5.15
C GLN A 166 3.97 -39.42 6.34
N ASP A 167 3.04 -40.30 5.95
CA ASP A 167 2.59 -41.60 6.50
C ASP A 167 1.96 -41.82 7.90
N ALA A 168 0.89 -42.61 7.82
CA ALA A 168 0.03 -43.06 8.89
C ALA A 168 0.59 -44.28 9.65
N ASN A 169 0.13 -44.39 10.90
CA ASN A 169 -0.09 -45.62 11.69
C ASN A 169 1.09 -46.19 12.50
N ALA A 170 1.04 -46.03 13.84
CA ALA A 170 0.92 -47.13 14.82
C ALA A 170 1.30 -46.70 16.25
N GLY A 171 0.49 -47.11 17.24
CA GLY A 171 0.94 -47.63 18.55
C GLY A 171 1.39 -46.64 19.63
N GLY A 172 0.65 -46.58 20.73
CA GLY A 172 0.99 -45.78 21.92
C GLY A 172 2.01 -46.41 22.88
N ALA A 173 2.58 -45.57 23.74
CA ALA A 173 3.03 -45.89 25.10
C ALA A 173 3.39 -44.58 25.85
N GLU A 174 3.20 -44.61 27.17
CA GLU A 174 3.27 -43.51 28.13
C GLU A 174 4.71 -43.22 28.66
N LYS A 175 4.92 -41.95 29.07
CA LYS A 175 5.87 -41.39 30.08
C LYS A 175 7.38 -41.34 29.78
N SER A 176 7.98 -40.14 29.85
CA SER A 176 8.60 -39.58 31.07
C SER A 176 9.37 -38.27 30.79
N ASP A 177 9.80 -37.63 31.87
CA ASP A 177 10.13 -36.21 32.11
C ASP A 177 11.52 -35.71 31.62
N ALA A 178 11.68 -34.38 31.64
CA ALA A 178 12.89 -33.57 31.84
C ALA A 178 13.69 -32.98 30.65
N GLY A 179 13.74 -31.64 30.64
CA GLY A 179 14.81 -30.76 30.12
C GLY A 179 14.60 -30.28 28.68
N THR A 180 14.66 -29.00 28.30
CA THR A 180 15.22 -27.79 28.91
C THR A 180 14.58 -26.59 28.20
N LYS A 181 14.22 -25.57 28.97
CA LYS A 181 13.72 -24.28 28.48
C LYS A 181 14.76 -23.60 27.59
N ILE A 182 14.37 -23.15 26.40
CA ILE A 182 14.89 -21.90 25.85
C ILE A 182 13.70 -20.99 25.61
N ALA A 183 13.69 -19.90 26.36
CA ALA A 183 12.67 -18.87 26.32
C ALA A 183 12.71 -18.16 24.96
N ALA A 184 11.65 -18.33 24.18
CA ALA A 184 11.30 -17.45 23.07
C ALA A 184 9.84 -17.03 23.26
N THR A 185 9.60 -16.32 24.35
CA THR A 185 8.35 -15.59 24.56
C THR A 185 8.68 -14.11 24.59
N GLU A 186 9.31 -13.61 23.52
CA GLU A 186 9.09 -12.22 23.17
C GLU A 186 7.75 -12.18 22.45
N SER A 187 6.89 -11.28 22.92
CA SER A 187 5.49 -11.16 22.53
C SER A 187 5.34 -11.08 21.02
N ARG A 188 5.03 -12.21 20.38
CA ARG A 188 4.32 -12.17 19.11
C ARG A 188 3.05 -11.39 19.39
N GLY A 189 2.91 -10.23 18.78
CA GLY A 189 1.74 -9.38 18.97
C GLY A 189 0.45 -10.15 18.64
N ARG A 190 -0.69 -9.47 18.76
CA ARG A 190 -2.02 -10.02 18.42
C ARG A 190 -2.08 -10.71 17.04
N TRP A 191 -1.15 -10.37 16.14
CA TRP A 191 -1.13 -10.77 14.75
C TRP A 191 0.14 -11.58 14.40
N PRO A 192 0.01 -12.73 13.70
CA PRO A 192 1.12 -13.34 12.98
C PRO A 192 1.32 -12.59 11.67
N LEU A 193 2.26 -11.64 11.62
CA LEU A 193 2.40 -10.71 10.49
C LEU A 193 3.61 -11.06 9.64
N SER A 194 3.45 -10.98 8.32
CA SER A 194 4.53 -11.25 7.34
C SER A 194 5.62 -10.17 7.30
N GLY A 195 5.35 -9.03 7.91
CA GLY A 195 6.15 -7.82 7.75
C GLY A 195 5.62 -6.85 6.68
N GLN A 196 4.50 -7.16 6.03
CA GLN A 196 3.82 -6.31 5.04
C GLN A 196 2.31 -6.29 5.25
N LEU A 197 1.69 -5.11 5.22
CA LEU A 197 0.24 -4.98 5.41
C LEU A 197 -0.59 -5.52 4.23
N GLU A 198 0.06 -5.82 3.10
CA GLU A 198 -0.57 -6.31 1.87
C GLU A 198 -0.43 -7.83 1.69
N ILE A 199 0.24 -8.52 2.60
CA ILE A 199 0.52 -9.96 2.50
C ILE A 199 0.35 -10.56 3.90
N ASP A 200 -0.88 -10.72 4.40
CA ASP A 200 -1.14 -11.34 5.72
C ASP A 200 -2.18 -12.46 5.62
#